data_AF-A0A940NWC0-F1
#
_entry.id   AF-A0A940NWC0-F1
#
_cell.length_a   1.000
_cell.length_b   1.000
_cell.length_c   1.000
_cell.angle_alpha   90.00
_cell.angle_beta   90.00
_cell.angle_gamma   90.00
#
_symmetry.space_group_name_H-M   'P 1'
#
loop_
_entity.id
_entity.type
_entity.pdbx_description
1 polymer ?
#
loop_
_entity_poly.entity_id
_entity_poly.type
_entity_poly.pdbx_seq_one_letter_code
_entity_poly.pdbx_strand_id
1 'polypeptide(L)'
;MKAKFKKYVSSFSHRKMLLAVADGFILIIASLITNFLLSLGGAGLSVADLMIPIVIGTICCFAFLFIWGAYSKMWRYFRSSDYLTCVLGVVCGVSATCLFSYILDRAVPLSFSLLHMIIATIGICLFRLIFRRTFIEITEIGHQEIRFKRTMIIGGGTACRMLLTEI
;
A
#
# COMPACT_ATOMS: atom_id res chain seq x y z
N MET A 1 6.22 -27.60 8.74
CA MET A 1 5.78 -26.19 8.92
C MET A 1 6.71 -25.16 8.25
N LYS A 2 8.05 -25.30 8.34
CA LYS A 2 9.04 -24.36 7.74
C LYS A 2 8.99 -24.24 6.20
N ALA A 3 8.61 -25.30 5.47
CA ALA A 3 8.57 -25.29 4.01
C ALA A 3 7.41 -24.46 3.40
N LYS A 4 6.27 -24.36 4.09
CA LYS A 4 5.14 -23.50 3.64
C LYS A 4 5.46 -22.01 3.78
N PHE A 5 6.21 -21.63 4.82
CA PHE A 5 6.60 -20.24 5.06
C PHE A 5 7.60 -19.74 4.00
N LYS A 6 8.58 -20.57 3.63
CA LYS A 6 9.58 -20.23 2.59
C LYS A 6 8.95 -20.01 1.20
N LYS A 7 7.89 -20.75 0.86
CA LYS A 7 7.15 -20.61 -0.41
C LYS A 7 6.24 -19.37 -0.44
N TYR A 8 5.75 -18.92 0.73
CA TYR A 8 5.06 -17.62 0.86
C TYR A 8 6.03 -16.44 0.70
N VAL A 9 7.25 -16.57 1.22
CA VAL A 9 8.31 -15.55 1.14
C VAL A 9 8.95 -15.49 -0.26
N SER A 10 9.13 -16.61 -0.96
CA SER A 10 9.73 -16.59 -2.32
C SER A 10 8.79 -16.02 -3.40
N SER A 11 7.51 -15.79 -3.07
CA SER A 11 6.52 -15.05 -3.87
C SER A 11 6.26 -13.63 -3.31
N PHE A 12 7.18 -13.10 -2.50
CA PHE A 12 7.29 -11.65 -2.34
C PHE A 12 7.84 -11.07 -3.65
N SER A 13 6.93 -10.90 -4.61
CA SER A 13 7.12 -10.00 -5.73
C SER A 13 7.59 -8.67 -5.16
N HIS A 14 8.69 -8.11 -5.70
CA HIS A 14 9.29 -6.85 -5.23
C HIS A 14 8.25 -5.72 -5.08
N ARG A 15 7.15 -5.82 -5.83
CA ARG A 15 5.94 -5.00 -5.78
C ARG A 15 5.29 -4.92 -4.39
N LYS A 16 5.21 -6.03 -3.66
CA LYS A 16 4.63 -6.07 -2.30
C LYS A 16 5.53 -5.35 -1.29
N MET A 17 6.83 -5.50 -1.44
CA MET A 17 7.82 -4.83 -0.60
C MET A 17 7.85 -3.33 -0.89
N LEU A 18 7.83 -2.93 -2.17
CA LEU A 18 7.76 -1.53 -2.58
C LEU A 18 6.53 -0.83 -1.99
N LEU A 19 5.36 -1.49 -2.05
CA LEU A 19 4.13 -0.93 -1.50
C LEU A 19 4.20 -0.81 0.02
N ALA A 20 4.74 -1.82 0.71
CA ALA A 20 4.95 -1.76 2.15
C ALA A 20 5.87 -0.58 2.51
N VAL A 21 7.02 -0.46 1.85
CA VAL A 21 7.96 0.66 2.07
C VAL A 21 7.27 2.02 1.86
N ALA A 22 6.44 2.14 0.83
CA ALA A 22 5.71 3.37 0.58
C ALA A 22 4.63 3.67 1.64
N ASP A 23 3.88 2.66 2.10
CA ASP A 23 2.92 2.81 3.21
C ASP A 23 3.63 3.31 4.49
N GLY A 24 4.84 2.78 4.78
CA GLY A 24 5.68 3.25 5.90
C GLY A 24 6.15 4.69 5.72
N PHE A 25 6.57 5.07 4.51
CA PHE A 25 6.96 6.44 4.19
C PHE A 25 5.80 7.43 4.38
N ILE A 26 4.59 7.04 3.98
CA ILE A 26 3.37 7.84 4.17
C ILE A 26 3.05 8.02 5.65
N LEU A 27 3.20 6.99 6.48
CA LEU A 27 2.99 7.10 7.92
C LEU A 27 3.96 8.08 8.58
N ILE A 28 5.23 8.08 8.17
CA ILE A 28 6.23 9.02 8.66
C ILE A 28 5.86 10.46 8.26
N ILE A 29 5.52 10.68 6.98
CA ILE A 29 5.10 11.99 6.47
C ILE A 29 3.82 12.46 7.17
N ALA A 30 2.83 11.59 7.31
CA ALA A 30 1.58 11.89 8.00
C ALA A 30 1.82 12.36 9.43
N SER A 31 2.73 11.69 10.15
CA SER A 31 3.12 12.07 11.51
C SER A 31 3.80 13.43 11.57
N LEU A 32 4.68 13.73 10.61
CA LEU A 32 5.33 15.04 10.49
C LEU A 32 4.29 16.14 10.23
N ILE A 33 3.36 15.91 9.31
CA ILE A 33 2.28 16.86 8.98
C ILE A 33 1.39 17.09 10.19
N THR A 34 1.01 16.03 10.93
CA THR A 34 0.22 16.17 12.15
C THR A 34 0.96 17.00 13.19
N ASN A 35 2.26 16.75 13.38
CA ASN A 35 3.06 17.53 14.33
C ASN A 35 3.19 19.01 13.91
N PHE A 36 3.33 19.27 12.61
CA PHE A 36 3.35 20.63 12.08
C PHE A 36 2.02 21.36 12.31
N LEU A 37 0.89 20.69 12.06
CA LEU A 37 -0.44 21.23 12.35
C LEU A 37 -0.64 21.53 13.84
N LEU A 38 -0.20 20.64 14.73
CA LEU A 38 -0.31 20.85 16.18
C LEU A 38 0.61 21.97 16.66
N SER A 39 1.80 22.07 16.09
CA SER A 39 2.73 23.17 16.36
C SER A 39 2.16 24.52 15.95
N LEU A 40 1.37 24.57 14.87
CA LEU A 40 0.68 25.78 14.44
C LEU A 40 -0.41 26.20 15.43
N GLY A 41 -1.04 25.24 16.12
CA GLY A 41 -2.02 25.46 17.17
C GLY A 41 -1.44 25.67 18.58
N GLY A 42 -0.12 25.80 18.72
CA GLY A 42 0.54 26.04 20.02
C GLY A 42 0.74 24.81 20.91
N ALA A 43 0.42 23.61 20.41
CA ALA A 43 0.54 22.34 21.13
C ALA A 43 1.61 21.42 20.49
N GLY A 44 2.71 22.01 20.00
CA GLY A 44 3.80 21.26 19.36
C GLY A 44 4.45 20.28 20.35
N LEU A 45 4.57 19.02 19.95
CA LEU A 45 5.28 17.99 20.74
C LEU A 45 6.77 18.01 20.43
N SER A 46 7.60 17.70 21.43
CA SER A 46 9.04 17.51 21.23
C SER A 46 9.31 16.34 20.29
N VAL A 47 10.40 16.42 19.51
CA VAL A 47 10.78 15.39 18.54
C VAL A 47 11.00 14.03 19.21
N ALA A 48 11.58 14.03 20.42
CA ALA A 48 11.75 12.81 21.22
C ALA A 48 10.41 12.20 21.63
N ASP A 49 9.39 13.04 21.81
CA ASP A 49 8.03 12.63 22.16
C ASP A 49 7.23 12.06 20.99
N LEU A 50 7.66 12.38 19.77
CA LEU A 50 7.06 11.91 18.53
C LEU A 50 7.64 10.58 18.03
N MET A 51 8.93 10.32 18.25
CA MET A 51 9.61 9.16 17.62
C MET A 51 9.03 7.80 18.03
N ILE A 52 8.75 7.60 19.32
CA ILE A 52 8.25 6.33 19.86
C ILE A 52 6.86 5.97 19.28
N PRO A 53 5.84 6.85 19.32
CA PRO A 53 4.54 6.54 18.74
C PRO A 53 4.59 6.33 17.22
N ILE A 54 5.50 7.01 16.50
CA ILE A 54 5.70 6.79 15.06
C ILE A 54 6.23 5.37 14.78
N VAL A 55 7.27 4.95 15.51
CA VAL A 55 7.88 3.64 15.31
C VAL A 55 6.90 2.53 15.67
N ILE A 56 6.25 2.64 16.83
CA ILE A 56 5.24 1.67 17.28
C ILE A 56 4.06 1.65 16.31
N GLY A 57 3.58 2.81 15.87
CA GLY A 57 2.45 2.92 14.96
C GLY A 57 2.73 2.34 13.58
N THR A 58 3.95 2.54 13.08
CA THR A 58 4.41 1.97 11.81
C THR A 58 4.45 0.44 11.91
N ILE A 59 5.07 -0.11 12.95
CA ILE A 59 5.16 -1.57 13.16
C ILE A 59 3.77 -2.18 13.34
N CYS A 60 2.91 -1.53 14.13
CA CYS A 60 1.57 -2.01 14.41
C CYS A 60 0.69 -1.99 13.16
N CYS A 61 0.70 -0.88 12.41
CA CYS A 61 -0.03 -0.76 11.15
C CYS A 61 0.42 -1.82 10.13
N PHE A 62 1.74 -2.05 9.99
CA PHE A 62 2.25 -3.14 9.15
C PHE A 62 1.76 -4.51 9.58
N ALA A 63 1.80 -4.81 10.89
CA ALA A 63 1.34 -6.09 11.42
C ALA A 63 -0.14 -6.32 11.12
N PHE A 64 -1.00 -5.33 11.35
CA PHE A 64 -2.44 -5.44 11.08
C PHE A 64 -2.75 -5.54 9.59
N LEU A 65 -2.07 -4.77 8.73
CA LEU A 65 -2.23 -4.87 7.27
C LEU A 65 -1.76 -6.22 6.73
N PHE A 66 -0.74 -6.82 7.35
CA PHE A 66 -0.27 -8.17 7.02
C PHE A 66 -1.27 -9.25 7.46
N ILE A 67 -1.77 -9.17 8.70
CA ILE A 67 -2.76 -10.10 9.26
C ILE A 67 -4.07 -10.08 8.46
N TRP A 68 -4.56 -8.90 8.09
CA TRP A 68 -5.78 -8.77 7.28
C TRP A 68 -5.61 -9.22 5.83
N GLY A 69 -4.39 -9.60 5.43
CA GLY A 69 -4.11 -10.15 4.11
C GLY A 69 -4.23 -9.12 2.98
N ALA A 70 -4.26 -7.82 3.30
CA ALA A 70 -4.41 -6.74 2.32
C ALA A 70 -3.31 -6.80 1.24
N TYR A 71 -2.08 -7.15 1.61
CA TYR A 71 -0.95 -7.31 0.69
C TYR A 71 -1.00 -8.55 -0.21
N SER A 72 -1.82 -9.55 0.13
CA SER A 72 -1.85 -10.83 -0.60
C SER A 72 -2.79 -10.83 -1.81
N LYS A 73 -3.87 -10.04 -1.76
CA LYS A 73 -4.95 -10.06 -2.77
C LYS A 73 -4.83 -8.99 -3.85
N MET A 74 -3.83 -8.12 -3.77
CA MET A 74 -3.95 -6.75 -4.31
C MET A 74 -3.88 -6.56 -5.83
N TRP A 75 -3.77 -7.61 -6.66
CA TRP A 75 -3.40 -7.40 -8.06
C TRP A 75 -4.27 -8.06 -9.12
N ARG A 76 -5.17 -8.99 -8.80
CA ARG A 76 -5.92 -9.72 -9.85
C ARG A 76 -7.40 -9.36 -9.95
N TYR A 77 -8.08 -8.99 -8.85
CA TYR A 77 -9.52 -8.70 -8.83
C TYR A 77 -9.91 -7.76 -7.67
N PHE A 78 -9.33 -6.55 -7.63
CA PHE A 78 -9.62 -5.60 -6.54
C PHE A 78 -11.09 -5.15 -6.60
N ARG A 79 -11.92 -5.72 -5.72
CA ARG A 79 -13.35 -5.42 -5.60
C ARG A 79 -13.52 -4.35 -4.51
N SER A 80 -14.59 -3.55 -4.54
CA SER A 80 -14.78 -2.48 -3.55
C SER A 80 -14.70 -2.95 -2.09
N SER A 81 -14.98 -4.24 -1.85
CA SER A 81 -14.84 -4.92 -0.56
C SER A 81 -13.41 -4.98 -0.02
N ASP A 82 -12.39 -4.96 -0.86
CA ASP A 82 -10.99 -5.04 -0.42
C ASP A 82 -10.53 -3.69 0.19
N TYR A 83 -11.17 -2.57 -0.18
CA TYR A 83 -10.95 -1.26 0.44
C TYR A 83 -11.46 -1.23 1.89
N LEU A 84 -12.61 -1.85 2.17
CA LEU A 84 -13.13 -1.97 3.53
C LEU A 84 -12.14 -2.73 4.42
N THR A 85 -11.57 -3.85 3.94
CA THR A 85 -10.56 -4.58 4.72
C THR A 85 -9.28 -3.78 4.95
N CYS A 86 -8.90 -2.92 4.02
CA CYS A 86 -7.78 -2.00 4.19
C CYS A 86 -8.08 -0.95 5.25
N VAL A 87 -9.22 -0.26 5.12
CA VAL A 87 -9.65 0.78 6.07
C VAL A 87 -9.76 0.19 7.47
N LEU A 88 -10.39 -0.99 7.62
CA LEU A 88 -10.45 -1.71 8.89
C LEU A 88 -9.06 -2.04 9.44
N GLY A 89 -8.14 -2.51 8.59
CA GLY A 89 -6.76 -2.77 9.01
C GLY A 89 -6.02 -1.51 9.51
N VAL A 90 -6.19 -0.37 8.82
CA VAL A 90 -5.60 0.91 9.26
C VAL A 90 -6.24 1.39 10.56
N VAL A 91 -7.57 1.35 10.67
CA VAL A 91 -8.30 1.74 11.88
C VAL A 91 -7.91 0.86 13.06
N CYS A 92 -7.83 -0.46 12.88
CA CYS A 92 -7.36 -1.39 13.90
C CYS A 92 -5.90 -1.10 14.28
N GLY A 93 -5.01 -0.87 13.31
CA GLY A 93 -3.61 -0.53 13.58
C GLY A 93 -3.45 0.76 14.37
N VAL A 94 -4.20 1.81 14.03
CA VAL A 94 -4.17 3.09 14.76
C VAL A 94 -4.79 2.95 16.15
N SER A 95 -5.89 2.20 16.30
CA SER A 95 -6.48 1.93 17.62
C SER A 95 -5.50 1.18 18.54
N ALA A 96 -4.76 0.21 18.00
CA ALA A 96 -3.72 -0.49 18.76
C ALA A 96 -2.55 0.43 19.10
N THR A 97 -2.14 1.32 18.18
CA THR A 97 -1.11 2.34 18.44
C THR A 97 -1.51 3.29 19.56
N CYS A 98 -2.78 3.69 19.59
CA CYS A 98 -3.35 4.53 20.64
C CYS A 98 -3.35 3.80 21.98
N LEU A 99 -3.76 2.52 22.00
CA LEU A 99 -3.72 1.68 23.20
C LEU A 99 -2.30 1.50 23.74
N PHE A 100 -1.32 1.24 22.86
CA PHE A 100 0.09 1.15 23.25
C PHE A 100 0.64 2.48 23.78
N SER A 101 0.23 3.61 23.19
CA SER A 101 0.67 4.94 23.64
C SER A 101 0.08 5.28 25.01
N TYR A 102 -1.15 4.83 25.30
CA TYR A 102 -1.79 4.98 26.60
C TYR A 102 -1.09 4.16 27.69
N ILE A 103 -0.68 2.92 27.38
CA ILE A 103 0.08 2.05 28.31
C ILE A 103 1.45 2.65 28.65
N LEU A 104 2.05 3.41 27.73
CA LEU A 104 3.38 4.00 27.90
C LEU A 104 3.38 5.34 28.67
N ASP A 105 2.22 5.75 29.22
CA ASP A 105 2.02 6.95 30.05
C ASP A 105 2.54 8.26 29.43
N ARG A 106 2.65 8.31 28.10
CA ARG A 106 2.88 9.56 27.40
C ARG A 106 1.57 10.31 27.30
N ALA A 107 1.55 11.54 27.83
CA ALA A 107 0.48 12.51 27.64
C ALA A 107 0.43 13.01 26.18
N VAL A 108 0.21 12.10 25.23
CA VAL A 108 -0.11 12.46 23.85
C VAL A 108 -1.55 12.96 23.86
N PRO A 109 -1.83 14.22 23.52
CA PRO A 109 -3.19 14.72 23.52
C PRO A 109 -4.03 13.91 22.54
N LEU A 110 -5.25 13.54 22.94
CA LEU A 110 -6.19 12.79 22.09
C LEU A 110 -6.40 13.46 20.72
N SER A 111 -6.31 14.79 20.69
CA SER A 111 -6.35 15.61 19.47
C SER A 111 -5.27 15.22 18.46
N PHE A 112 -4.05 14.93 18.93
CA PHE A 112 -2.96 14.48 18.06
C PHE A 112 -3.26 13.09 17.48
N SER A 113 -3.72 12.15 18.31
CA SER A 113 -4.04 10.79 17.85
C SER A 113 -5.17 10.77 16.83
N LEU A 114 -6.21 11.59 17.01
CA LEU A 114 -7.33 11.70 16.08
C LEU A 114 -6.93 12.32 14.74
N LEU A 115 -6.16 13.41 14.76
CA LEU A 115 -5.68 14.05 13.53
C LEU A 115 -4.70 13.13 12.79
N HIS A 116 -3.80 12.47 13.51
CA HIS A 116 -2.89 11.50 12.94
C HIS A 116 -3.65 10.34 12.27
N MET A 117 -4.68 9.81 12.95
CA MET A 117 -5.55 8.77 12.38
C MET A 117 -6.16 9.20 11.06
N ILE A 118 -6.77 10.39 11.00
CA ILE A 118 -7.45 10.87 9.78
C ILE A 118 -6.44 11.05 8.64
N ILE A 119 -5.31 11.73 8.90
CA ILE A 119 -4.29 12.01 7.89
C ILE A 119 -3.65 10.72 7.39
N ALA A 120 -3.30 9.79 8.28
CA ALA A 120 -2.72 8.50 7.92
C ALA A 120 -3.69 7.67 7.07
N THR A 121 -4.97 7.61 7.47
CA THR A 121 -5.98 6.83 6.76
C THR A 121 -6.23 7.39 5.36
N ILE A 122 -6.33 8.72 5.23
CA ILE A 122 -6.50 9.39 3.94
C ILE A 122 -5.25 9.18 3.07
N GLY A 123 -4.05 9.37 3.62
CA GLY A 123 -2.79 9.22 2.90
C GLY A 123 -2.60 7.81 2.33
N ILE A 124 -2.81 6.77 3.15
CA ILE A 124 -2.70 5.37 2.74
C ILE A 124 -3.77 5.04 1.68
N CYS A 125 -5.02 5.47 1.87
CA CYS A 125 -6.08 5.24 0.88
C CYS A 125 -5.78 5.89 -0.46
N LEU A 126 -5.39 7.18 -0.47
CA LEU A 126 -5.10 7.92 -1.70
C LEU A 126 -3.91 7.32 -2.43
N PHE A 127 -2.82 7.01 -1.71
CA PHE A 127 -1.66 6.39 -2.32
C PHE A 127 -2.01 5.05 -2.95
N ARG A 128 -2.76 4.20 -2.26
CA ARG A 128 -3.18 2.90 -2.78
C ARG A 128 -4.08 3.02 -4.01
N LEU A 129 -4.93 4.06 -4.07
CA LEU A 129 -5.75 4.39 -5.25
C LEU A 129 -4.89 4.83 -6.45
N ILE A 130 -3.93 5.72 -6.22
CA ILE A 130 -3.01 6.21 -7.27
C ILE A 130 -2.18 5.06 -7.80
N PHE A 131 -1.54 4.29 -6.92
CA PHE A 131 -0.69 3.16 -7.30
C PHE A 131 -1.46 2.11 -8.10
N ARG A 132 -2.73 1.86 -7.74
CA ARG A 132 -3.61 1.00 -8.51
C ARG A 132 -3.87 1.55 -9.91
N ARG A 133 -4.26 2.82 -10.03
CA ARG A 133 -4.59 3.43 -11.33
C ARG A 133 -3.38 3.39 -12.27
N THR A 134 -2.23 3.87 -11.80
CA THR A 134 -1.00 3.92 -12.59
C THR A 134 -0.58 2.53 -13.05
N PHE A 135 -0.71 1.50 -12.21
CA PHE A 135 -0.28 0.16 -12.62
C PHE A 135 -1.27 -0.55 -13.55
N ILE A 136 -2.59 -0.34 -13.39
CA ILE A 136 -3.58 -0.86 -14.34
C ILE A 136 -3.32 -0.25 -15.72
N GLU A 137 -3.08 1.07 -15.76
CA GLU A 137 -2.74 1.78 -16.98
C GLU A 137 -1.46 1.24 -17.63
N ILE A 138 -0.38 1.05 -16.86
CA ILE A 138 0.87 0.44 -17.37
C ILE A 138 0.64 -0.99 -17.88
N THR A 139 -0.19 -1.78 -17.20
CA THR A 139 -0.49 -3.16 -17.60
C THR A 139 -1.34 -3.21 -18.86
N GLU A 140 -2.29 -2.28 -19.00
CA GLU A 140 -3.15 -2.15 -20.17
C GLU A 140 -2.35 -1.70 -21.39
N ILE A 141 -1.44 -0.74 -21.24
CA ILE A 141 -0.49 -0.31 -22.29
C ILE A 141 0.44 -1.47 -22.66
N GLY A 142 1.00 -2.19 -21.69
CA GLY A 142 1.84 -3.37 -21.97
C GLY A 142 1.07 -4.50 -22.65
N HIS A 143 -0.22 -4.67 -22.36
CA HIS A 143 -1.07 -5.65 -23.04
C HIS A 143 -1.45 -5.20 -24.46
N GLN A 144 -1.59 -3.90 -24.71
CA GLN A 144 -1.74 -3.33 -26.06
C GLN A 144 -0.51 -3.61 -26.92
N GLU A 145 0.70 -3.52 -26.36
CA GLU A 145 1.94 -3.90 -27.07
C GLU A 145 2.01 -5.40 -27.38
N ILE A 146 1.46 -6.27 -26.51
CA ILE A 146 1.35 -7.72 -26.77
C ILE A 146 0.22 -8.03 -27.77
N ARG A 147 -0.81 -7.17 -27.84
CA ARG A 147 -1.92 -7.29 -28.81
C ARG A 147 -1.44 -7.16 -30.25
N PHE A 148 -0.36 -6.42 -30.49
CA PHE A 148 0.46 -6.60 -31.67
C PHE A 148 1.21 -7.93 -31.55
N LYS A 149 0.49 -9.04 -31.75
CA LYS A 149 1.09 -10.36 -31.87
C LYS A 149 2.16 -10.26 -32.95
N ARG A 150 3.43 -10.37 -32.55
CA ARG A 150 4.54 -10.61 -33.47
C ARG A 150 4.37 -12.02 -34.03
N THR A 151 3.50 -12.14 -35.02
CA THR A 151 3.19 -13.40 -35.69
C THR A 151 4.28 -13.62 -36.74
N MET A 152 5.24 -14.47 -36.43
CA MET A 152 6.26 -14.90 -37.39
C MET A 152 5.68 -16.06 -38.19
N ILE A 153 5.50 -15.87 -39.50
CA ILE A 153 5.09 -16.93 -40.42
C ILE A 153 6.37 -17.50 -41.03
N ILE A 154 6.68 -18.77 -40.76
CA ILE A 154 7.83 -19.45 -41.36
C ILE A 154 7.31 -20.46 -42.38
N GLY A 155 7.71 -20.29 -43.64
CA GLY A 155 7.52 -21.30 -44.68
C GLY A 155 6.08 -21.48 -45.21
N GLY A 156 5.36 -20.40 -45.49
CA GLY A 156 3.94 -20.48 -45.93
C GLY A 156 3.69 -20.39 -47.45
N GLY A 157 4.72 -20.25 -48.28
CA GLY A 157 4.61 -20.23 -49.75
C GLY A 157 3.46 -19.36 -50.28
N THR A 158 2.70 -19.89 -51.25
CA THR A 158 1.56 -19.22 -51.87
C THR A 158 0.38 -18.99 -50.91
N ALA A 159 0.21 -19.85 -49.91
CA ALA A 159 -0.87 -19.72 -48.91
C ALA A 159 -0.66 -18.52 -47.98
N CYS A 160 0.59 -18.26 -47.57
CA CYS A 160 0.93 -17.04 -46.83
C CYS A 160 0.72 -15.78 -47.67
N ARG A 161 1.02 -15.84 -48.96
CA ARG A 161 0.81 -14.70 -49.87
C ARG A 161 -0.68 -14.36 -50.02
N MET A 162 -1.54 -15.38 -50.10
CA MET A 162 -2.99 -15.19 -50.14
C MET A 162 -3.51 -14.57 -48.84
N LEU A 163 -3.08 -15.09 -47.68
CA LEU A 163 -3.44 -14.52 -46.37
C LEU A 163 -2.98 -13.08 -46.21
N LEU A 164 -1.74 -12.73 -46.60
CA LEU A 164 -1.22 -11.35 -46.54
C LEU A 164 -1.95 -10.36 -47.45
N THR A 165 -2.67 -10.85 -48.46
CA THR A 165 -3.43 -9.99 -49.38
C THR A 165 -4.85 -9.71 -48.86
N GLU A 166 -5.32 -10.48 -47.89
CA GLU A 166 -6.66 -10.39 -47.29
C GLU A 166 -6.71 -9.56 -46.00
N ILE A 167 -5.58 -9.36 -45.33
CA ILE A 167 -5.41 -8.49 -44.14
C ILE A 167 -5.03 -7.07 -44.57
#